data_AF-A0A4R1YQ28-F1
#
_entry.id   AF-A0A4R1YQ28-F1
#
_cell.length_a   1.000
_cell.length_b   1.000
_cell.length_c   1.000
_cell.angle_alpha   90.00
_cell.angle_beta   90.00
_cell.angle_gamma   90.00
#
_symmetry.space_group_name_H-M   'P 1'
#
loop_
_entity.id
_entity.type
_entity.pdbx_description
1 polymer ?
#
loop_
_entity_poly.entity_id
_entity_poly.type
_entity_poly.pdbx_seq_one_letter_code
_entity_poly.pdbx_strand_id
1 'polypeptide(L)' 'MDKAQAAATRRKVFGMIAADKVAFLGYHIPFPAVGFVETYEDGYRFVPKTYQFDL' A
#
# COMPACT_ATOMS: atom_id res chain seq x y z
N MET A 1 -20.00 8.87 -4.21
CA MET A 1 -18.90 7.90 -4.38
C MET A 1 -19.44 6.52 -4.05
N ASP A 2 -19.20 5.53 -4.92
CA ASP A 2 -19.65 4.15 -4.68
C ASP A 2 -18.73 3.46 -3.65
N LYS A 3 -19.29 3.10 -2.49
CA LYS A 3 -18.55 2.48 -1.39
C LYS A 3 -18.10 1.06 -1.72
N ALA A 4 -18.93 0.29 -2.42
CA ALA A 4 -18.63 -1.09 -2.79
C ALA A 4 -17.49 -1.11 -3.82
N GLN A 5 -17.58 -0.24 -4.84
CA GLN A 5 -16.52 -0.08 -5.82
C GLN A 5 -15.20 0.39 -5.19
N ALA A 6 -15.25 1.35 -4.26
CA ALA A 6 -14.04 1.81 -3.56
C ALA A 6 -13.36 0.69 -2.76
N ALA A 7 -14.13 -0.15 -2.08
CA ALA A 7 -13.59 -1.29 -1.33
C ALA A 7 -13.00 -2.37 -2.26
N ALA A 8 -13.66 -2.67 -3.39
CA ALA A 8 -13.16 -3.60 -4.40
C ALA A 8 -11.85 -3.11 -5.03
N THR A 9 -11.79 -1.84 -5.42
CA THR A 9 -10.58 -1.21 -5.99
C THR A 9 -9.42 -1.26 -5.01
N ARG A 10 -9.64 -0.93 -3.73
CA ARG A 10 -8.59 -0.95 -2.71
C ARG A 10 -7.99 -2.35 -2.53
N ARG A 11 -8.84 -3.38 -2.48
CA ARG A 11 -8.39 -4.78 -2.38
C ARG A 11 -7.58 -5.19 -3.61
N LYS A 12 -8.04 -4.84 -4.82
CA LYS A 12 -7.32 -5.14 -6.06
C LYS A 12 -5.94 -4.47 -6.08
N VAL A 13 -5.89 -3.17 -5.82
CA VAL A 13 -4.65 -2.37 -5.90
C VAL A 13 -3.65 -2.81 -4.84
N PHE A 14 -4.06 -2.95 -3.58
CA PHE A 14 -3.17 -3.40 -2.51
C PHE A 14 -2.73 -4.86 -2.68
N GLY A 15 -3.59 -5.71 -3.26
CA GLY A 15 -3.21 -7.08 -3.63
C GLY A 15 -2.07 -7.12 -4.65
N MET A 16 -2.16 -6.31 -5.72
CA MET A 16 -1.07 -6.21 -6.71
C MET A 16 0.22 -5.64 -6.10
N ILE A 17 0.11 -4.54 -5.33
CA ILE A 17 1.26 -3.92 -4.66
C ILE A 17 1.97 -4.90 -3.71
N ALA A 18 1.20 -5.67 -2.94
CA ALA A 18 1.76 -6.65 -2.00
C ALA A 18 2.40 -7.86 -2.70
N ALA A 19 1.78 -8.35 -3.78
CA ALA A 19 2.32 -9.47 -4.56
C ALA A 19 3.63 -9.09 -5.25
N ASP A 20 3.66 -7.93 -5.90
CA ASP A 20 4.78 -7.49 -6.74
C ASP A 20 5.82 -6.66 -5.96
N LYS A 21 5.55 -6.37 -4.67
CA LYS A 21 6.40 -5.55 -3.79
C LYS A 21 6.74 -4.18 -4.38
N VAL A 22 5.77 -3.56 -5.05
CA VAL A 22 5.94 -2.26 -5.71
C VAL A 22 5.83 -1.13 -4.69
N ALA A 23 6.73 -0.16 -4.73
CA ALA A 23 6.61 1.05 -3.90
C ALA A 23 5.46 1.94 -4.41
N PHE A 24 4.72 2.56 -3.51
CA PHE A 24 3.62 3.47 -3.87
C PHE A 24 3.64 4.78 -3.08
N LEU A 25 2.96 5.79 -3.64
CA LEU A 25 2.68 7.09 -3.01
C LEU A 25 1.19 7.17 -2.62
N GLY A 26 0.91 7.49 -1.36
CA GLY A 26 -0.46 7.57 -0.83
C GLY A 26 -0.88 8.96 -0.37
N TYR A 27 -1.86 9.58 -1.04
CA TYR A 27 -2.27 10.97 -0.76
C TYR A 27 -2.75 11.24 0.68
N HIS A 28 -3.28 10.22 1.38
CA HIS A 28 -3.78 10.32 2.76
C HIS A 28 -3.08 9.34 3.72
N ILE A 29 -1.79 9.09 3.50
CA ILE A 29 -0.92 8.26 4.36
C ILE A 29 0.07 9.19 5.08
N PRO A 30 0.58 8.85 6.28
CA PRO A 30 1.56 9.69 6.98
C PRO A 30 2.73 10.09 6.07
N PHE A 31 3.08 11.38 6.09
CA PHE A 31 4.22 11.93 5.35
C PHE A 31 5.52 11.18 5.71
N PRO A 32 6.37 10.80 4.75
CA PRO A 32 6.45 11.24 3.34
C PRO A 32 5.53 10.49 2.37
N ALA A 33 4.57 9.71 2.86
CA ALA A 33 3.56 9.00 2.06
C ALA A 33 4.12 7.96 1.07
N VAL A 34 5.40 7.57 1.22
CA VAL A 34 6.05 6.54 0.40
C VAL A 34 6.27 5.28 1.23
N GLY A 35 5.91 4.13 0.67
CA GLY A 35 6.17 2.85 1.29
C GLY A 35 5.70 1.68 0.46
N PHE A 36 5.50 0.56 1.14
CA PHE A 36 5.04 -0.71 0.58
C PHE A 36 3.79 -1.17 1.32
N VAL A 37 3.14 -2.20 0.77
CA VAL A 37 2.08 -2.94 1.45
C VAL A 37 2.49 -4.40 1.50
N GLU A 38 2.20 -5.06 2.61
CA GLU A 38 2.28 -6.52 2.73
C GLU A 38 0.93 -7.08 3.19
N THR A 39 0.68 -8.36 2.87
CA THR A 39 -0.47 -9.08 3.45
C THR A 39 -0.23 -9.32 4.93
N TYR A 40 -1.22 -8.97 5.75
CA TYR A 40 -1.14 -9.10 7.19
C TYR A 40 -2.51 -9.50 7.74
N GLU A 41 -2.58 -10.68 8.36
CA GLU A 41 -3.85 -11.30 8.79
C GLU A 41 -4.88 -11.29 7.65
N ASP A 42 -6.09 -10.78 7.90
CA ASP A 42 -7.17 -10.68 6.91
C ASP A 42 -7.09 -9.41 6.04
N GLY A 43 -5.96 -8.70 6.07
CA GLY A 43 -5.81 -7.41 5.42
C GLY A 43 -4.39 -7.07 4.99
N TYR A 44 -4.04 -5.81 5.17
CA TYR A 44 -2.84 -5.21 4.62
C TYR A 44 -2.16 -4.32 5.66
N ARG A 45 -0.84 -4.42 5.75
CA ARG A 45 -0.02 -3.54 6.60
C ARG A 45 0.79 -2.60 5.73
N PHE A 46 0.73 -1.31 6.04
CA PHE A 46 1.61 -0.32 5.43
C PHE A 46 3.00 -0.41 6.05
N VAL A 47 4.02 -0.53 5.21
CA VAL A 47 5.43 -0.55 5.62
C VAL A 47 6.07 0.73 5.10
N PRO A 48 6.37 1.72 5.96
CA PRO A 48 6.96 2.98 5.51
C PRO A 48 8.34 2.73 4.92
N LYS A 49 8.64 3.42 3.81
CA LYS A 49 10.01 3.41 3.27
C LYS A 49 10.92 4.13 4.26
N THR A 50 11.96 3.44 4.71
CA THR A 50 13.03 4.00 5.55
C THR A 50 14.21 4.43 4.69
N TYR A 51 15.23 5.05 5.30
CA TYR A 51 16.46 5.52 4.65
C TYR A 51 17.38 4.41 4.13
N GLN A 52 16.88 3.19 3.94
CA GLN A 52 17.68 2.08 3.42
C GLN A 52 17.82 2.25 1.91
N PHE A 53 18.81 3.05 1.53
CA PHE A 53 19.38 3.09 0.19
C PHE A 53 20.47 2.03 0.16
N ASP A 54 20.28 0.97 -0.61
CA ASP A 54 21.40 0.14 -1.05
C ASP A 54 22.07 0.95 -2.17
N LEU A 55 23.19 1.60 -1.84
CA LEU A 55 24.00 2.36 -2.79
C LEU A 55 25.07 1.45 -3.39
#